data_AF-A0A5B7KDA2-F1
#
_entry.id   AF-A0A5B7KDA2-F1
#
_cell.length_a   1.000
_cell.length_b   1.000
_cell.length_c   1.000
_cell.angle_alpha   90.00
_cell.angle_beta   90.00
_cell.angle_gamma   90.00
#
_symmetry.space_group_name_H-M   'P 1'
#
loop_
_entity.id
_entity.type
_entity.pdbx_description
1 polymer ?
#
loop_
_entity_poly.entity_id
_entity_poly.type
_entity_poly.pdbx_seq_one_letter_code
_entity_poly.pdbx_strand_id
1 'polypeptide(L)'
;MVVSQSSAAMAAMAGKLSLSFGAAALPLQEDVKILGMEMDQGLRFDSHVKTIAKKASHRISALRRMASFLDRKGRLLLYKA
;
A
#
# COMPACT_ATOMS: atom_id res chain seq x y z
N MET A 1 -2.35 -8.91 22.76
CA MET A 1 -2.27 -7.44 22.65
C MET A 1 -3.31 -7.01 21.63
N VAL A 2 -4.48 -6.54 22.10
CA VAL A 2 -5.60 -6.15 21.22
C VAL A 2 -5.46 -4.66 20.92
N VAL A 3 -5.17 -4.31 19.67
CA VAL A 3 -5.16 -2.92 19.23
C VAL A 3 -6.60 -2.58 18.82
N SER A 4 -7.33 -1.93 19.72
CA SER A 4 -8.72 -1.51 19.47
C SER A 4 -8.71 -0.23 18.63
N GLN A 5 -9.21 -0.29 17.41
CA GLN A 5 -9.29 0.86 16.49
C GLN A 5 -10.69 1.48 16.53
N SER A 6 -10.98 2.27 17.55
CA SER A 6 -12.20 3.07 17.58
C SER A 6 -11.99 4.38 16.80
N SER A 7 -12.82 4.64 15.79
CA SER A 7 -12.82 5.91 15.05
C SER A 7 -13.01 7.13 15.96
N ALA A 8 -13.72 6.97 17.08
CA ALA A 8 -13.89 8.01 18.10
C ALA A 8 -12.58 8.27 18.89
N ALA A 9 -11.76 7.24 19.11
CA ALA A 9 -10.45 7.39 19.77
C ALA A 9 -9.43 8.12 18.88
N MET A 10 -9.49 7.90 17.56
CA MET A 10 -8.65 8.63 16.59
C MET A 10 -9.01 10.12 16.52
N ALA A 11 -10.31 10.45 16.47
CA ALA A 11 -10.77 11.84 16.44
C ALA A 11 -10.37 12.61 17.72
N ALA A 12 -10.39 11.95 18.88
CA ALA A 12 -9.95 12.54 20.14
C ALA A 12 -8.43 12.80 20.22
N MET A 13 -7.62 12.09 19.43
CA MET A 13 -6.15 12.17 19.48
C MET A 13 -5.50 13.08 18.42
N ALA A 14 -6.24 13.47 17.38
CA ALA A 14 -5.72 14.26 16.25
C ALA A 14 -5.13 15.64 16.63
N GLY A 15 -5.45 16.18 17.81
CA GLY A 15 -4.97 17.49 18.27
C GLY A 15 -3.75 17.49 19.19
N LYS A 16 -3.19 16.33 19.58
CA LYS A 16 -2.25 16.29 20.73
C LYS A 16 -1.11 15.25 20.65
N LEU A 17 -0.82 14.69 19.48
CA LEU A 17 0.19 13.65 19.33
C LEU A 17 1.50 14.19 18.74
N SER A 18 2.35 14.77 19.60
CA SER A 18 3.78 14.94 19.34
C SER A 18 4.55 13.96 20.23
N LEU A 19 5.08 12.89 19.63
CA LEU A 19 5.97 11.96 20.33
C LEU A 19 7.36 12.59 20.42
N SER A 20 7.74 13.05 21.61
CA SER A 20 9.06 13.63 21.87
C SER A 20 10.03 12.56 22.38
N PHE A 21 11.10 12.30 21.64
CA PHE A 21 12.26 11.53 22.08
C PHE A 21 13.41 12.50 22.38
N GLY A 22 13.61 12.81 23.66
CA GLY A 22 14.59 13.83 24.07
C GLY A 22 14.27 15.19 23.47
N ALA A 23 15.17 15.73 22.64
CA ALA A 23 14.98 17.00 21.93
C ALA A 23 14.26 16.86 20.57
N ALA A 24 14.00 15.65 20.08
CA ALA A 24 13.39 15.42 18.78
C ALA A 24 11.89 15.13 18.93
N ALA A 25 11.05 15.92 18.24
CA ALA A 25 9.63 15.62 18.08
C ALA A 25 9.42 14.87 16.75
N LEU A 26 8.77 13.70 16.82
CA LEU A 26 8.34 12.99 15.61
C LEU A 26 7.04 13.61 15.11
N PRO A 27 7.01 14.11 13.86
CA PRO A 27 5.78 14.62 13.27
C PRO A 27 4.79 13.48 13.05
N LEU A 28 3.51 13.77 13.21
CA LEU A 28 2.44 12.86 12.84
C LEU A 28 2.47 12.68 11.31
N GLN A 29 2.66 11.44 10.84
CA GLN A 29 2.58 11.09 9.43
C GLN A 29 1.23 10.41 9.15
N GLU A 30 0.62 10.72 8.01
CA GLU A 30 -0.62 10.07 7.56
C GLU A 30 -0.40 8.64 7.07
N ASP A 31 0.73 8.42 6.40
CA ASP A 31 1.20 7.12 5.94
C ASP A 31 2.65 6.92 6.39
N VAL A 32 2.97 5.72 6.87
CA VAL A 32 4.33 5.32 7.25
C VAL A 32 4.74 4.10 6.45
N LYS A 33 6.00 4.08 6.01
CA LYS A 33 6.59 2.93 5.35
C LYS A 33 7.43 2.11 6.33
N ILE A 34 6.96 0.90 6.65
CA ILE A 34 7.60 -0.02 7.58
C ILE A 34 7.82 -1.35 6.87
N LEU A 35 9.06 -1.88 6.93
CA LEU A 35 9.42 -3.16 6.29
C LEU A 35 9.06 -3.24 4.79
N GLY A 36 9.05 -2.09 4.10
CA GLY A 36 8.70 -2.00 2.68
C GLY A 36 7.20 -1.91 2.38
N MET A 37 6.34 -1.98 3.39
CA MET A 37 4.89 -1.82 3.29
C MET A 37 4.48 -0.40 3.68
N GLU A 38 3.49 0.15 2.98
CA GLU A 38 2.87 1.43 3.34
C GLU A 38 1.64 1.15 4.21
N MET A 39 1.52 1.87 5.31
CA MET A 39 0.44 1.72 6.28
C MET A 39 -0.07 3.09 6.71
N ASP A 40 -1.38 3.25 6.78
CA ASP A 40 -2.00 4.47 7.26
C ASP A 40 -2.02 4.53 8.80
N GLN A 41 -2.47 5.67 9.35
CA GLN A 41 -2.65 5.87 10.80
C GLN A 41 -3.60 4.84 11.46
N GLY A 42 -4.49 4.23 10.67
CA GLY A 42 -5.36 3.14 11.09
C GLY A 42 -4.73 1.75 10.94
N LEU A 43 -3.42 1.65 10.67
CA LEU A 43 -2.72 0.40 10.36
C LEU A 43 -3.34 -0.37 9.18
N ARG A 44 -4.05 0.33 8.28
CA ARG A 44 -4.60 -0.25 7.06
C ARG A 44 -3.56 -0.15 5.96
N PHE A 45 -3.69 -1.07 5.01
CA PHE A 45 -2.79 -1.21 3.87
C PHE A 45 -3.45 -0.79 2.56
N ASP A 46 -4.57 -0.06 2.61
CA ASP A 46 -5.40 0.24 1.44
C ASP A 46 -4.60 0.95 0.35
N SER A 47 -3.78 1.94 0.73
CA SER A 47 -2.86 2.66 -0.15
C SER A 47 -1.83 1.72 -0.78
N HIS A 48 -1.23 0.84 0.02
CA HIS A 48 -0.25 -0.13 -0.43
C HIS A 48 -0.82 -1.15 -1.42
N VAL A 49 -1.98 -1.75 -1.10
CA VAL A 49 -2.68 -2.72 -1.96
C VAL A 49 -3.09 -2.06 -3.26
N LYS A 50 -3.61 -0.83 -3.23
CA LYS A 50 -3.94 -0.06 -4.44
C LYS A 50 -2.72 0.16 -5.32
N THR A 51 -1.57 0.47 -4.72
CA THR A 51 -0.30 0.64 -5.44
C THR A 51 0.17 -0.68 -6.09
N ILE A 52 0.10 -1.80 -5.36
CA ILE A 52 0.44 -3.13 -5.91
C ILE A 52 -0.50 -3.49 -7.06
N ALA A 53 -1.82 -3.35 -6.86
CA ALA A 53 -2.83 -3.66 -7.85
C ALA A 53 -2.65 -2.83 -9.13
N LYS A 54 -2.32 -1.53 -8.99
CA LYS A 54 -2.00 -0.67 -10.13
C LYS A 54 -0.76 -1.15 -10.90
N LYS A 55 0.31 -1.52 -10.20
CA LYS A 55 1.54 -2.07 -10.82
C LYS A 55 1.25 -3.37 -11.56
N ALA A 56 0.49 -4.29 -10.95
CA ALA A 56 0.07 -5.53 -11.59
C ALA A 56 -0.78 -5.26 -12.84
N SER A 57 -1.76 -4.36 -12.74
CA SER A 57 -2.63 -3.96 -13.85
C SER A 57 -1.85 -3.39 -15.03
N HIS A 58 -0.85 -2.55 -14.76
CA HIS A 58 0.04 -2.01 -15.80
C HIS A 58 0.83 -3.12 -16.49
N ARG A 59 1.38 -4.08 -15.75
CA ARG A 59 2.12 -5.22 -16.32
C ARG A 59 1.21 -6.10 -17.19
N ILE A 60 0.04 -6.48 -16.68
CA ILE A 60 -0.96 -7.25 -17.45
C ILE A 60 -1.37 -6.50 -18.72
N SER A 61 -1.57 -5.18 -18.63
CA SER A 61 -1.93 -4.36 -19.79
C SER A 61 -0.81 -4.31 -20.84
N ALA A 62 0.45 -4.24 -20.42
CA ALA A 62 1.59 -4.34 -21.33
C ALA A 62 1.65 -5.73 -22.00
N LEU A 63 1.52 -6.79 -21.22
CA LEU A 63 1.49 -8.17 -21.71
C LEU A 63 0.35 -8.39 -22.73
N ARG A 64 -0.85 -7.88 -22.45
CA ARG A 64 -2.01 -7.97 -23.36
C ARG A 64 -1.75 -7.26 -24.70
N ARG A 65 -1.05 -6.13 -24.71
CA ARG A 65 -0.67 -5.43 -25.96
C ARG A 65 0.32 -6.28 -26.77
N MET A 66 1.30 -6.88 -26.10
CA MET A 66 2.29 -7.75 -26.74
C MET A 66 1.69 -9.06 -27.27
N ALA A 67 0.62 -9.57 -26.65
CA ALA A 67 -0.03 -10.81 -27.02
C ALA A 67 -0.46 -10.86 -28.50
N SER A 68 -0.78 -9.71 -29.11
CA SER A 68 -1.15 -9.63 -30.53
C SER A 68 0.00 -9.99 -31.50
N PHE A 69 1.25 -9.87 -31.05
CA PHE A 69 2.45 -10.20 -31.83
C PHE A 69 2.97 -11.62 -31.59
N LEU A 70 2.31 -12.39 -30.71
CA LEU A 70 2.74 -13.73 -30.33
C LEU A 70 1.86 -14.81 -30.98
N ASP A 71 2.47 -15.94 -31.30
CA ASP A 71 1.76 -17.12 -31.76
C ASP A 71 0.88 -17.71 -30.63
N ARG A 72 0.07 -18.71 -30.95
CA ARG A 72 -0.85 -19.34 -29.97
C ARG A 72 -0.10 -19.95 -28.78
N LYS A 73 1.09 -20.53 -29.00
CA LYS A 73 1.90 -21.10 -27.91
C LYS A 73 2.50 -20.00 -27.03
N GLY A 74 3.02 -18.93 -27.62
CA GLY A 74 3.57 -17.77 -26.92
C GLY A 74 2.53 -17.07 -26.05
N ARG A 75 1.29 -16.90 -26.54
CA ARG A 75 0.18 -16.37 -25.75
C ARG A 75 -0.17 -17.25 -24.55
N LEU A 76 -0.18 -18.57 -24.72
CA LEU A 76 -0.46 -19.52 -23.62
C LEU A 76 0.62 -19.48 -22.53
N LEU A 77 1.89 -19.34 -22.92
CA LEU A 77 2.99 -19.18 -21.96
C LEU A 77 2.91 -17.86 -21.20
N LEU A 78 2.55 -16.78 -21.89
CA LEU A 78 2.46 -15.42 -21.32
C LEU A 78 1.46 -15.29 -20.17
N TYR A 79 0.38 -16.07 -20.18
CA TYR A 79 -0.64 -16.07 -19.13
C TYR A 79 -0.46 -17.16 -18.06
N LYS A 80 0.54 -18.04 -18.22
CA LYS A 80 0.82 -19.15 -17.29
C LYS A 80 1.90 -18.83 -16.24
N ALA A 81 2.67 -17.77 -16.45
CA ALA A 81 3.69 -17.28 -15.52
C ALA A 81 3.09 -16.36 -14.46
#